data_AF-A0A7Z0VTN9-F1
#
_entry.id   AF-A0A7Z0VTN9-F1
#
_cell.length_a   1.000
_cell.length_b   1.000
_cell.length_c   1.000
_cell.angle_alpha   90.00
_cell.angle_beta   90.00
_cell.angle_gamma   90.00
#
_symmetry.space_group_name_H-M   'P 1'
#
loop_
_entity.id
_entity.type
_entity.pdbx_description
1 polymer ?
#
loop_
_entity_poly.entity_id
_entity_poly.type
_entity_poly.pdbx_seq_one_letter_code
_entity_poly.pdbx_strand_id
1 'polypeptide(L)'
;MKAEQLSLFDTEPAPVTRIGALSEIALVYTTTEKAKSSGIRFATSIADAKKFCSDNRTRGVVHGTQWAFMWTKASTWIQVLSDTENPVIDLKGMRDDGSRDQLISELGVSKIDLADFPEVFTSLGVQVKNAPRKKYPPIRQEPSRRCNA
;
A
#
# COMPACT_ATOMS: atom_id res chain seq x y z
N MET A 1 58.40 11.25 0.92
CA MET A 1 57.05 11.79 1.13
C MET A 1 56.07 10.66 0.86
N LYS A 2 55.42 10.13 1.90
CA LYS A 2 54.43 9.04 1.78
C LYS A 2 53.07 9.69 1.52
N ALA A 3 52.42 9.30 0.44
CA ALA A 3 51.01 9.63 0.21
C ALA A 3 50.16 8.66 1.01
N GLU A 4 49.48 9.16 2.05
CA GLU A 4 48.45 8.41 2.77
C GLU A 4 47.17 8.43 1.92
N GLN A 5 46.77 7.25 1.50
CA GLN A 5 45.57 7.01 0.71
C GLN A 5 44.37 6.96 1.69
N LEU A 6 43.63 8.06 1.78
CA LEU A 6 42.38 8.14 2.55
C LEU A 6 41.32 7.27 1.84
N SER A 7 40.89 6.19 2.51
CA SER A 7 39.77 5.34 2.10
C SER A 7 38.46 6.13 2.19
N LEU A 8 38.02 6.61 1.03
CA LEU A 8 36.83 7.43 0.87
C LEU A 8 35.59 6.52 0.73
N PHE A 9 34.99 6.16 1.86
CA PHE A 9 33.57 5.83 2.03
C PHE A 9 32.98 4.63 1.24
N ASP A 10 32.94 3.46 1.88
CA ASP A 10 31.76 2.56 1.79
C ASP A 10 30.65 3.16 2.66
N THR A 11 30.03 4.25 2.20
CA THR A 11 28.78 4.72 2.78
C THR A 11 27.67 4.10 1.95
N GLU A 12 27.01 3.05 2.45
CA GLU A 12 25.71 2.65 1.91
C GLU A 12 24.83 3.91 1.81
N PRO A 13 24.32 4.27 0.63
CA PRO A 13 23.48 5.44 0.52
C PRO A 13 22.27 5.22 1.42
N ALA A 14 22.00 6.19 2.31
CA ALA A 14 20.76 6.25 3.06
C ALA A 14 19.58 5.99 2.11
N PRO A 15 18.54 5.25 2.53
CA PRO A 15 17.43 4.90 1.65
C PRO A 15 16.80 6.17 1.10
N VAL A 16 17.15 6.54 -0.14
CA VAL A 16 16.64 7.75 -0.77
C VAL A 16 15.18 7.47 -1.08
N THR A 17 14.28 8.19 -0.41
CA THR A 17 12.85 8.14 -0.69
C THR A 17 12.62 8.38 -2.18
N ARG A 18 12.08 7.38 -2.87
CA ARG A 18 11.87 7.45 -4.33
C ARG A 18 10.57 8.19 -4.63
N ILE A 19 10.55 9.50 -4.41
CA ILE A 19 9.37 10.37 -4.56
C ILE A 19 8.72 10.24 -5.95
N GLY A 20 9.52 10.03 -7.01
CA GLY A 20 9.01 9.76 -8.35
C GLY A 20 8.16 8.50 -8.42
N ALA A 21 8.65 7.38 -7.88
CA ALA A 21 7.92 6.11 -7.85
C ALA A 21 6.67 6.17 -6.95
N LEU A 22 6.74 6.86 -5.82
CA LEU A 22 5.58 7.10 -4.95
C LEU A 22 4.49 7.95 -5.61
N SER A 23 4.84 8.73 -6.63
CA SER A 23 3.89 9.55 -7.37
C SER A 23 3.10 8.79 -8.42
N GLU A 24 3.46 7.52 -8.69
CA GLU A 24 2.74 6.62 -9.58
C GLU A 24 1.78 5.67 -8.83
N ILE A 25 1.93 5.58 -7.50
CA ILE A 25 1.10 4.76 -6.63
C ILE A 25 -0.05 5.61 -6.08
N ALA A 26 -1.27 5.13 -6.24
CA ALA A 26 -2.47 5.68 -5.66
C ALA A 26 -2.90 4.89 -4.42
N LEU A 27 -3.17 5.61 -3.33
CA LEU A 27 -3.79 5.08 -2.12
C LEU A 27 -5.30 5.30 -2.21
N VAL A 28 -6.07 4.21 -2.16
CA VAL A 28 -7.53 4.25 -2.21
C VAL A 28 -8.09 4.17 -0.79
N TYR A 29 -8.96 5.10 -0.43
CA TYR A 29 -9.57 5.20 0.89
C TYR A 29 -11.05 5.56 0.80
N THR A 30 -11.80 5.29 1.85
CA THR A 30 -13.22 5.67 1.93
C THR A 30 -13.35 6.97 2.70
N THR A 31 -14.14 7.90 2.19
CA THR A 31 -14.51 9.15 2.88
C THR A 31 -16.02 9.27 3.00
N THR A 32 -16.46 10.09 3.94
CA THR A 32 -17.86 10.45 4.16
C THR A 32 -18.05 11.95 3.95
N GLU A 33 -19.31 12.40 3.81
CA GLU A 33 -19.64 13.84 3.67
C GLU A 33 -19.04 14.73 4.76
N LYS A 34 -18.82 14.18 5.97
CA LYS A 34 -18.22 14.90 7.12
C LYS A 34 -16.69 14.86 7.12
N ALA A 35 -16.08 14.57 5.96
CA ALA A 35 -14.65 14.39 5.78
C ALA A 35 -14.01 13.35 6.72
N LYS A 36 -14.79 12.42 7.28
CA LYS A 36 -14.24 11.29 8.05
C LYS A 36 -13.75 10.24 7.06
N SER A 37 -12.43 10.05 7.01
CA SER A 37 -11.80 8.94 6.31
C SER A 37 -11.81 7.70 7.20
N SER A 38 -12.18 6.54 6.65
CA SER A 38 -12.11 5.25 7.36
C SER A 38 -10.76 4.54 7.20
N GLY A 39 -9.72 5.26 6.75
CA GLY A 39 -8.39 4.73 6.49
C GLY A 39 -8.21 4.17 5.07
N ILE A 40 -6.96 3.85 4.74
CA ILE A 40 -6.56 3.26 3.46
C ILE A 40 -7.14 1.85 3.35
N ARG A 41 -7.65 1.52 2.17
CA ARG A 41 -8.25 0.22 1.86
C ARG A 41 -7.30 -0.65 1.06
N PHE A 42 -6.67 -0.09 0.03
CA PHE A 42 -5.66 -0.74 -0.78
C PHE A 42 -4.85 0.31 -1.54
N ALA A 43 -3.78 -0.12 -2.21
CA ALA A 43 -3.03 0.71 -3.15
C ALA A 43 -3.10 0.13 -4.58
N THR A 44 -2.92 0.98 -5.58
CA THR A 44 -2.97 0.60 -7.01
C THR A 44 -2.25 1.65 -7.86
N SER A 45 -2.25 1.51 -9.19
CA SER A 45 -1.80 2.56 -10.11
C SER A 45 -2.78 3.73 -10.14
N ILE A 46 -2.32 4.93 -10.53
CA ILE A 46 -3.23 6.09 -10.70
C ILE A 46 -4.33 5.82 -11.73
N ALA A 47 -3.99 5.16 -12.84
CA ALA A 47 -4.96 4.86 -13.90
C ALA A 47 -6.09 3.96 -13.37
N ASP A 48 -5.73 2.93 -12.62
CA ASP A 48 -6.66 2.00 -12.01
C ASP A 48 -7.47 2.64 -10.88
N ALA A 49 -6.85 3.50 -10.05
CA ALA A 49 -7.57 4.24 -9.02
C ALA A 49 -8.65 5.16 -9.62
N LYS A 50 -8.33 5.85 -10.72
CA LYS A 50 -9.31 6.65 -11.46
C LYS A 50 -10.45 5.76 -11.96
N LYS A 51 -10.13 4.63 -12.59
CA LYS A 51 -11.12 3.66 -13.08
C LYS A 51 -12.05 3.18 -11.96
N PHE A 52 -11.49 2.79 -10.81
CA PHE A 52 -12.23 2.32 -9.64
C PHE A 52 -13.14 3.41 -9.05
N CYS A 53 -12.58 4.59 -8.74
CA CYS A 53 -13.33 5.68 -8.12
C CYS A 53 -14.38 6.32 -9.05
N SER A 54 -14.29 6.13 -10.36
CA SER A 54 -15.31 6.57 -11.31
C SER A 54 -16.53 5.64 -11.41
N ASP A 55 -16.45 4.40 -10.94
CA ASP A 55 -17.61 3.48 -10.91
C ASP A 55 -18.73 4.01 -9.99
N ASN A 56 -19.98 3.69 -10.30
CA ASN A 56 -21.12 4.13 -9.50
C ASN A 56 -21.28 3.30 -8.21
N ARG A 57 -20.74 2.08 -8.18
CA ARG A 57 -20.76 1.17 -7.02
C ARG A 57 -19.74 1.54 -5.95
N THR A 58 -18.86 2.49 -6.22
CA THR A 58 -17.86 2.99 -5.26
C THR A 58 -18.33 4.23 -4.48
N ARG A 59 -19.63 4.49 -4.48
CA ARG A 59 -20.28 5.53 -3.68
C ARG A 59 -21.68 5.09 -3.24
N GLY A 60 -22.21 5.68 -2.18
CA GLY A 60 -23.54 5.35 -1.69
C GLY A 60 -23.92 6.08 -0.41
N VAL A 61 -24.96 5.57 0.25
CA VAL A 61 -25.48 6.10 1.52
C VAL A 61 -25.66 4.95 2.51
N VAL A 62 -25.14 5.11 3.73
CA VAL A 62 -25.32 4.16 4.84
C VAL A 62 -25.84 4.93 6.04
N HIS A 63 -27.00 4.54 6.57
CA HIS A 63 -27.67 5.21 7.69
C HIS A 63 -27.78 6.74 7.51
N GLY A 64 -28.15 7.18 6.29
CA GLY A 64 -28.27 8.60 5.94
C GLY A 64 -26.94 9.33 5.72
N THR A 65 -25.79 8.69 5.95
CA THR A 65 -24.47 9.28 5.70
C THR A 65 -23.97 8.90 4.31
N GLN A 66 -23.68 9.90 3.48
CA GLN A 66 -23.05 9.65 2.17
C GLN A 66 -21.61 9.19 2.33
N TRP A 67 -21.20 8.22 1.53
CA TRP A 67 -19.84 7.70 1.46
C TRP A 67 -19.38 7.53 0.01
N ALA A 68 -18.08 7.67 -0.22
CA ALA A 68 -17.45 7.41 -1.50
C ALA A 68 -16.01 6.90 -1.31
N PHE A 69 -15.53 6.12 -2.26
CA PHE A 69 -14.10 5.88 -2.41
C PHE A 69 -13.45 7.07 -3.10
N MET A 70 -12.34 7.52 -2.54
CA MET A 70 -11.45 8.49 -3.14
C MET A 70 -10.05 7.92 -3.19
N TRP A 71 -9.19 8.58 -3.95
CA TRP A 71 -7.79 8.22 -4.03
C TRP A 71 -6.92 9.46 -3.95
N THR A 72 -5.70 9.26 -3.49
CA THR A 72 -4.65 10.28 -3.54
C THR A 72 -3.33 9.62 -3.90
N LYS A 73 -2.35 10.41 -4.36
CA LYS A 73 -1.01 9.88 -4.61
C LYS A 73 -0.36 9.51 -3.27
N ALA A 74 0.40 8.42 -3.24
CA ALA A 74 1.15 8.04 -2.05
C ALA A 74 2.16 9.14 -1.66
N SER A 75 2.79 9.79 -2.64
CA SER A 75 3.66 10.95 -2.39
C SER A 75 2.93 12.10 -1.68
N THR A 76 1.72 12.44 -2.12
CA THR A 76 0.89 13.49 -1.48
C THR A 76 0.48 13.08 -0.07
N TRP A 77 0.08 11.83 0.14
CA TRP A 77 -0.25 11.33 1.47
C TRP A 77 0.94 11.47 2.43
N ILE A 78 2.13 11.06 1.99
CA ILE A 78 3.36 11.14 2.78
C ILE A 78 3.73 12.60 3.07
N GLN A 79 3.69 13.48 2.09
CA GLN A 79 4.02 14.90 2.26
C GLN A 79 3.10 15.62 3.26
N VAL A 80 1.82 15.25 3.29
CA VAL A 80 0.82 15.93 4.14
C VAL A 80 0.77 15.34 5.55
N LEU A 81 1.01 14.03 5.68
CA LEU A 81 0.71 13.30 6.92
C LEU A 81 1.96 12.69 7.59
N SER A 82 3.15 12.83 7.00
CA SER A 82 4.39 12.29 7.54
C SER A 82 5.55 13.28 7.41
N ASP A 83 6.58 13.07 8.24
CA ASP A 83 7.90 13.64 8.05
C ASP A 83 8.47 13.18 6.70
N THR A 84 8.95 14.14 5.90
CA THR A 84 9.56 13.89 4.59
C THR A 84 10.95 13.26 4.71
N GLU A 85 11.65 13.46 5.82
CA GLU A 85 12.97 12.86 6.06
C GLU A 85 12.85 11.39 6.46
N ASN A 86 11.81 11.04 7.22
CA ASN A 86 11.53 9.68 7.68
C ASN A 86 10.06 9.32 7.41
N PRO A 87 9.68 9.04 6.15
CA PRO A 87 8.29 8.83 5.81
C PRO A 87 7.73 7.54 6.41
N VAL A 88 6.61 7.65 7.12
CA VAL A 88 5.92 6.54 7.80
C VAL A 88 4.47 6.44 7.32
N ILE A 89 4.06 5.23 6.94
CA ILE A 89 2.65 4.85 6.76
C ILE A 89 2.25 3.97 7.95
N ASP A 90 1.42 4.50 8.85
CA ASP A 90 0.84 3.72 9.95
C ASP A 90 -0.53 3.15 9.53
N LEU A 91 -0.64 1.83 9.47
CA LEU A 91 -1.86 1.11 9.10
C LEU A 91 -2.73 0.74 10.31
N LYS A 92 -2.47 1.29 11.51
CA LYS A 92 -3.24 1.00 12.72
C LYS A 92 -4.73 1.29 12.51
N GLY A 93 -5.56 0.27 12.72
CA GLY A 93 -7.02 0.36 12.57
C GLY A 93 -7.50 0.35 11.13
N MET A 94 -6.60 0.32 10.14
CA MET A 94 -6.96 0.13 8.74
C MET A 94 -7.28 -1.33 8.48
N ARG A 95 -8.38 -1.58 7.78
CA ARG A 95 -8.83 -2.93 7.46
C ARG A 95 -9.31 -3.00 6.03
N ASP A 96 -8.78 -3.98 5.33
CA ASP A 96 -9.35 -4.51 4.12
C ASP A 96 -10.13 -5.78 4.48
N ASP A 97 -11.43 -5.78 4.16
CA ASP A 97 -12.33 -6.91 4.41
C ASP A 97 -12.62 -7.72 3.14
N GLY A 98 -11.99 -7.37 2.01
CA GLY A 98 -12.17 -8.03 0.73
C GLY A 98 -13.55 -7.80 0.10
N SER A 99 -14.41 -6.97 0.70
CA SER A 99 -15.78 -6.73 0.20
C SER A 99 -15.82 -6.09 -1.20
N ARG A 100 -14.68 -5.59 -1.68
CA ARG A 100 -14.52 -4.97 -3.00
C ARG A 100 -13.64 -5.77 -3.96
N ASP A 101 -13.14 -6.93 -3.56
CA ASP A 101 -12.22 -7.73 -4.40
C ASP A 101 -12.89 -8.20 -5.70
N GLN A 102 -14.16 -8.59 -5.62
CA GLN A 102 -14.94 -8.93 -6.82
C GLN A 102 -15.05 -7.72 -7.77
N LEU A 103 -15.38 -6.54 -7.25
CA LEU A 103 -15.49 -5.32 -8.04
C LEU A 103 -14.14 -4.91 -8.66
N ILE A 104 -13.06 -5.01 -7.89
CA ILE A 104 -11.70 -4.75 -8.33
C ILE A 104 -11.34 -5.68 -9.50
N SER A 105 -11.65 -6.97 -9.37
CA SER A 105 -11.41 -7.97 -10.40
C SER A 105 -12.27 -7.71 -11.66
N GLU A 106 -13.56 -7.42 -11.51
CA GLU A 106 -14.48 -7.08 -12.61
C GLU A 106 -14.00 -5.86 -13.40
N LEU A 107 -13.49 -4.86 -12.70
CA LEU A 107 -12.92 -3.65 -13.31
C LEU A 107 -11.49 -3.87 -13.83
N GLY A 108 -10.89 -5.05 -13.66
CA GLY A 108 -9.51 -5.31 -14.07
C GLY A 108 -8.50 -4.36 -13.43
N VAL A 109 -8.76 -3.94 -12.19
CA VAL A 109 -7.90 -3.05 -11.41
C VAL A 109 -6.83 -3.88 -10.71
N SER A 110 -5.57 -3.50 -10.85
CA SER A 110 -4.49 -4.10 -10.06
C SER A 110 -4.63 -3.68 -8.59
N LYS A 111 -4.39 -4.59 -7.64
CA LYS A 111 -4.54 -4.31 -6.20
C LYS A 111 -3.26 -4.67 -5.48
N ILE A 112 -2.81 -3.76 -4.63
CA ILE A 112 -1.78 -3.98 -3.63
C ILE A 112 -2.49 -4.03 -2.29
N ASP A 113 -2.50 -5.21 -1.66
CA ASP A 113 -3.14 -5.40 -0.36
C ASP A 113 -2.37 -4.69 0.74
N LEU A 114 -3.05 -4.30 1.83
CA LEU A 114 -2.41 -3.69 3.00
C LEU A 114 -1.28 -4.56 3.58
N ALA A 115 -1.37 -5.89 3.42
CA ALA A 115 -0.35 -6.84 3.88
C ALA A 115 0.93 -6.82 3.01
N ASP A 116 0.84 -6.33 1.77
CA ASP A 116 1.96 -6.18 0.84
C ASP A 116 2.61 -4.79 0.92
N PHE A 117 2.00 -3.84 1.66
CA PHE A 117 2.55 -2.50 1.80
C PHE A 117 3.99 -2.48 2.32
N PRO A 118 4.40 -3.28 3.34
CA PRO A 118 5.79 -3.28 3.78
C PRO A 118 6.77 -3.62 2.65
N GLU A 119 6.46 -4.59 1.80
CA GLU A 119 7.31 -5.00 0.69
C GLU A 119 7.43 -3.89 -0.37
N VAL A 120 6.30 -3.29 -0.75
CA VAL A 120 6.25 -2.24 -1.77
C VAL A 120 6.89 -0.95 -1.26
N PHE A 121 6.43 -0.42 -0.13
CA PHE A 121 6.78 0.92 0.33
C PHE A 121 8.15 0.99 1.01
N THR A 122 8.60 -0.06 1.71
CA THR A 122 9.95 -0.06 2.30
C THR A 122 11.04 -0.09 1.24
N SER A 123 10.81 -0.75 0.10
CA SER A 123 11.71 -0.67 -1.07
C SER A 123 11.83 0.74 -1.66
N LEU A 124 10.87 1.63 -1.35
CA LEU A 124 10.82 3.02 -1.80
C LEU A 124 11.29 4.01 -0.73
N GLY A 125 11.84 3.53 0.39
CA GLY A 125 12.33 4.36 1.49
C GLY A 125 11.24 4.77 2.50
N VAL A 126 10.07 4.12 2.49
CA VAL A 126 8.95 4.43 3.38
C VAL A 126 8.76 3.33 4.42
N GLN A 127 8.80 3.71 5.70
CA GLN A 127 8.52 2.77 6.80
C GLN A 127 7.02 2.47 6.87
N VAL A 128 6.66 1.20 6.96
CA VAL A 128 5.26 0.78 7.18
C VAL A 128 5.11 0.20 8.57
N LYS A 129 4.16 0.72 9.36
CA LYS A 129 3.84 0.25 10.71
C LYS A 129 2.46 -0.41 10.74
N ASN A 130 2.29 -1.36 11.65
CA ASN A 130 1.00 -2.04 11.92
C ASN A 130 0.33 -2.68 10.70
N ALA A 131 1.11 -3.11 9.70
CA ALA A 131 0.58 -3.83 8.55
C ALA A 131 -0.07 -5.16 8.98
N PRO A 132 -1.22 -5.54 8.39
CA PRO A 132 -1.80 -6.85 8.63
C PRO A 132 -0.85 -7.96 8.16
N ARG A 133 -0.84 -9.09 8.87
CA ARG A 133 -0.02 -10.24 8.46
C ARG A 133 -0.53 -10.80 7.13
N LYS A 134 0.38 -11.11 6.20
CA LYS A 134 0.03 -11.88 4.99
C LYS A 134 -0.60 -13.20 5.43
N LYS A 135 -1.81 -13.47 4.95
CA LYS A 135 -2.40 -14.81 5.05
C LYS A 135 -1.70 -15.66 4.00
N TYR A 136 -0.66 -16.38 4.40
CA TYR A 136 -0.14 -17.44 3.54
C TYR A 136 -1.27 -18.46 3.30
N PRO A 137 -1.51 -18.92 2.06
CA PRO A 137 -2.35 -20.09 1.87
C PRO A 137 -1.76 -21.25 2.68
N PRO A 138 -2.59 -22.12 3.28
CA PRO A 138 -2.07 -23.29 3.97
C PRO A 138 -1.18 -24.07 3.01
N ILE A 139 0.04 -24.38 3.45
CA ILE A 139 0.98 -25.24 2.74
C ILE A 139 0.19 -26.51 2.38
N ARG A 140 -0.03 -26.75 1.08
CA ARG A 140 -0.52 -28.06 0.64
C ARG A 140 0.55 -29.05 1.05
N GLN A 141 0.31 -29.79 2.14
CA GLN A 141 1.07 -30.98 2.43
C GLN A 141 0.84 -31.92 1.25
N GLU A 142 1.86 -32.07 0.39
CA GLU A 142 1.85 -33.15 -0.58
C GLU A 142 1.69 -34.47 0.20
N PRO A 143 0.79 -35.37 -0.20
CA PRO A 143 0.68 -36.66 0.46
C PRO A 143 2.03 -37.36 0.28
N SER A 144 2.70 -37.64 1.40
CA SER A 144 3.93 -38.42 1.43
C SER A 144 3.69 -39.70 0.64
N ARG A 145 4.37 -39.85 -0.50
CA ARG A 145 4.41 -41.13 -1.21
C ARG A 145 5.04 -42.14 -0.25
N ARG A 146 4.22 -42.98 0.36
CA ARG A 146 4.69 -44.21 0.99
C ARG A 146 5.24 -45.09 -0.14
N CYS A 147 6.56 -45.12 -0.28
CA CYS A 147 7.23 -46.21 -0.96
C CYS A 147 7.08 -47.44 -0.05
N ASN A 148 6.19 -48.36 -0.41
CA ASN A 148 6.24 -49.72 0.13
C ASN A 148 7.35 -50.45 -0.63
N ALA A 149 8.37 -50.86 0.11
CA ALA A 149 9.30 -51.92 -0.29
C ALA A 149 8.73 -53.28 0.18
#